data_AF-A0A4T0V010-F1
#
_entry.id   AF-A0A4T0V010-F1
#
_cell.length_a   1.000
_cell.length_b   1.000
_cell.length_c   1.000
_cell.angle_alpha   90.00
_cell.angle_beta   90.00
_cell.angle_gamma   90.00
#
_symmetry.space_group_name_H-M   'P 1'
#
loop_
_entity.id
_entity.type
_entity.pdbx_description
1 polymer ?
#
loop_
_entity_poly.entity_id
_entity_poly.type
_entity_poly.pdbx_seq_one_letter_code
_entity_poly.pdbx_strand_id
1 'polypeptide(L)'
;MALRPAVSLADSLHQELQQVLVGLREHLSSVQGIQQGLAQRVPSHAVAVGHRHEEPGVHVHHDDGAVAGTSLVPRIRAPALERHREEVQEGGLASTVLPVESSDRVVQRQVGDLLHGTAPRERHSDDLQLRSRDRHAATLPRRLHDPDGRPAAWRAFVSLSVVPHTLRHVFDFVDLFSGVGGFHSALAGLGGRAVQACEIDDRAASVYERSWGLAPDKDVRVLAQDPASKVPDHAVLTGGFPCQPFSKSGRQLGINEERGTLFQDVLEILEVKQPAVVMLENVRNLSGPRQRGAWEAILAGLRDAGYKVNDRPLVFSPHLLRPESGGAPQTRDRLYIMGVRVGVARAKDETSFNNAVLHQPEDGWNPADWEIEGFVARASRHGGDVGSYKLEPWEDRWIDVWDLFVQILDSRGVRLPGHPLWEKFWYPSWPQDEPPYESMPDWKKRFVDLNLDFWMSNRAAIDLWRESAPVELASMPKTKRKLEWQAGHDDEHGNRVPYSMREDKLVQFRPSGIRVKRANWAPALVAMNQTSILAQRSRRLSPHEVARLQGFEPGELDFGDQPDSQSYKQLGNAVNVGAVRHVLREFVWQNRDDLRDADQGGKELFATLFPDEPAERQRRGAAC
;
A
#
# COMPACT_ATOMS: atom_id res chain seq x y z
N MET A 1 -29.14 12.73 57.57
CA MET A 1 -30.14 11.81 56.99
C MET A 1 -30.08 11.91 55.46
N ALA A 2 -29.02 11.39 54.83
CA ALA A 2 -28.60 11.78 53.49
C ALA A 2 -28.79 10.70 52.41
N LEU A 3 -29.98 10.08 52.35
CA LEU A 3 -30.30 9.00 51.39
C LEU A 3 -31.49 9.30 50.46
N ARG A 4 -32.14 10.47 50.57
CA ARG A 4 -33.31 10.81 49.74
C ARG A 4 -33.00 11.31 48.31
N PRO A 5 -31.91 12.06 48.03
CA PRO A 5 -31.66 12.55 46.66
C PRO A 5 -31.34 11.44 45.63
N ALA A 6 -30.63 10.40 46.05
CA ALA A 6 -30.10 9.38 45.12
C ALA A 6 -31.21 8.49 44.49
N VAL A 7 -32.27 8.18 45.24
CA VAL A 7 -33.38 7.35 44.76
C VAL A 7 -34.13 8.05 43.63
N SER A 8 -34.43 9.35 43.79
CA SER A 8 -35.15 10.15 42.79
C SER A 8 -34.42 10.24 41.44
N LEU A 9 -33.09 10.14 41.42
CA LEU A 9 -32.31 10.17 40.18
C LEU A 9 -32.31 8.79 39.49
N ALA A 10 -32.26 7.71 40.27
CA ALA A 10 -32.33 6.34 39.76
C ALA A 10 -33.71 6.03 39.15
N ASP A 11 -34.79 6.46 39.79
CA ASP A 11 -36.16 6.28 39.27
C ASP A 11 -36.37 7.05 37.96
N SER A 12 -35.82 8.26 37.83
CA SER A 12 -35.88 9.06 36.59
C SER A 12 -35.13 8.37 35.43
N LEU A 13 -33.89 7.93 35.66
CA LEU A 13 -33.12 7.16 34.69
C LEU A 13 -33.79 5.84 34.30
N HIS A 14 -34.50 5.19 35.24
CA HIS A 14 -35.27 4.00 34.93
C HIS A 14 -36.46 4.32 34.01
N GLN A 15 -37.19 5.40 34.24
CA GLN A 15 -38.30 5.82 33.37
C GLN A 15 -37.84 6.18 31.96
N GLU A 16 -36.73 6.92 31.81
CA GLU A 16 -36.16 7.24 30.50
C GLU A 16 -35.73 5.97 29.74
N LEU A 17 -35.05 5.03 30.41
CA LEU A 17 -34.68 3.74 29.81
C LEU A 17 -35.91 2.92 29.36
N GLN A 18 -37.01 2.91 30.13
CA GLN A 18 -38.23 2.24 29.72
C GLN A 18 -38.88 2.91 28.48
N GLN A 19 -38.88 4.24 28.38
CA GLN A 19 -39.38 4.93 27.19
C GLN A 19 -38.54 4.62 25.93
N VAL A 20 -37.21 4.61 26.06
CA VAL A 20 -36.30 4.22 24.96
C VAL A 20 -36.53 2.77 24.53
N LEU A 21 -36.75 1.85 25.48
CA LEU A 21 -37.06 0.44 25.18
C LEU A 21 -38.42 0.25 24.50
N VAL A 22 -39.44 1.05 24.86
CA VAL A 22 -40.74 1.04 24.16
C VAL A 22 -40.58 1.52 22.71
N GLY A 23 -39.92 2.66 22.49
CA GLY A 23 -39.69 3.19 21.14
C GLY A 23 -38.88 2.25 20.24
N LEU A 24 -37.84 1.58 20.78
CA LEU A 24 -37.10 0.54 20.08
C LEU A 24 -37.98 -0.66 19.70
N ARG A 25 -38.91 -1.05 20.58
CA ARG A 25 -39.83 -2.18 20.35
C ARG A 25 -40.85 -1.86 19.25
N GLU A 26 -41.42 -0.66 19.27
CA GLU A 26 -42.33 -0.18 18.21
C GLU A 26 -41.61 -0.07 16.86
N HIS A 27 -40.38 0.41 16.84
CA HIS A 27 -39.57 0.50 15.61
C HIS A 27 -39.24 -0.90 15.05
N LEU A 28 -38.90 -1.87 15.90
CA LEU A 28 -38.71 -3.27 15.48
C LEU A 28 -39.99 -3.91 14.93
N SER A 29 -41.15 -3.65 15.55
CA SER A 29 -42.45 -4.09 15.02
C SER A 29 -42.80 -3.44 13.68
N SER A 30 -42.43 -2.16 13.47
CA SER A 30 -42.57 -1.47 12.18
C SER A 30 -41.74 -2.14 11.09
N VAL A 31 -40.46 -2.45 11.36
CA VAL A 31 -39.57 -3.16 10.43
C VAL A 31 -40.09 -4.56 10.09
N GLN A 32 -40.61 -5.30 11.07
CA GLN A 32 -41.24 -6.61 10.82
C GLN A 32 -42.52 -6.50 9.98
N GLY A 33 -43.35 -5.48 10.20
CA GLY A 33 -44.52 -5.18 9.36
C GLY A 33 -44.15 -4.90 7.90
N ILE A 34 -43.07 -4.15 7.67
CA ILE A 34 -42.54 -3.87 6.32
C ILE A 34 -42.08 -5.16 5.62
N GLN A 35 -41.38 -6.06 6.34
CA GLN A 35 -40.98 -7.35 5.78
C GLN A 35 -42.18 -8.26 5.44
N GLN A 36 -43.22 -8.28 6.27
CA GLN A 36 -44.44 -9.04 5.97
C GLN A 36 -45.24 -8.42 4.80
N GLY A 37 -45.29 -7.09 4.68
CA GLY A 37 -45.91 -6.41 3.54
C GLY A 37 -45.21 -6.68 2.20
N LEU A 38 -43.88 -6.83 2.20
CA LEU A 38 -43.11 -7.22 1.01
C LEU A 38 -43.37 -8.68 0.62
N ALA A 39 -43.54 -9.58 1.58
CA ALA A 39 -43.82 -11.01 1.33
C ALA A 39 -45.19 -11.27 0.66
N GLN A 40 -46.15 -10.34 0.75
CA GLN A 40 -47.49 -10.49 0.19
C GLN A 40 -47.66 -9.94 -1.25
N ARG A 41 -46.57 -9.53 -1.93
CA ARG A 41 -46.62 -8.96 -3.29
C ARG A 41 -45.94 -9.82 -4.38
N VAL A 42 -45.94 -11.13 -4.22
CA VAL A 42 -45.51 -12.09 -5.27
C VAL A 42 -46.72 -12.89 -5.76
N PRO A 43 -47.14 -12.77 -7.04
CA PRO A 43 -48.20 -13.60 -7.59
C PRO A 43 -47.72 -15.05 -7.73
N SER A 44 -48.28 -15.96 -6.95
CA SER A 44 -48.06 -17.39 -7.11
C SER A 44 -48.85 -17.92 -8.30
N HIS A 45 -48.19 -18.60 -9.24
CA HIS A 45 -48.81 -19.54 -10.18
C HIS A 45 -48.06 -20.87 -10.08
N ALA A 46 -48.78 -21.91 -9.66
CA ALA A 46 -48.24 -23.24 -9.44
C ALA A 46 -49.22 -24.31 -9.96
N VAL A 47 -48.80 -25.04 -10.98
CA VAL A 47 -49.43 -26.26 -11.51
C VAL A 47 -48.26 -27.18 -11.86
N ALA A 48 -47.85 -28.06 -10.95
CA ALA A 48 -48.38 -29.42 -10.73
C ALA A 48 -47.88 -30.43 -11.78
N VAL A 49 -47.22 -31.49 -11.30
CA VAL A 49 -46.65 -32.56 -12.14
C VAL A 49 -47.74 -33.57 -12.49
N GLY A 50 -48.06 -33.70 -13.78
CA GLY A 50 -48.96 -34.71 -14.34
C GLY A 50 -48.20 -35.80 -15.10
N HIS A 51 -48.73 -37.02 -15.11
CA HIS A 51 -48.04 -38.21 -15.63
C HIS A 51 -48.52 -38.63 -17.05
N ARG A 52 -47.54 -38.85 -17.93
CA ARG A 52 -47.51 -39.79 -19.08
C ARG A 52 -48.34 -39.51 -20.37
N HIS A 53 -47.83 -40.18 -21.41
CA HIS A 53 -48.46 -40.72 -22.63
C HIS A 53 -48.64 -39.83 -23.89
N GLU A 54 -48.28 -40.47 -25.01
CA GLU A 54 -48.77 -40.32 -26.39
C GLU A 54 -48.39 -39.10 -27.27
N GLU A 55 -47.44 -39.37 -28.17
CA GLU A 55 -47.50 -39.02 -29.62
C GLU A 55 -48.80 -39.56 -30.29
N PRO A 56 -49.24 -39.11 -31.50
CA PRO A 56 -48.41 -38.52 -32.57
C PRO A 56 -48.98 -37.36 -33.43
N GLY A 57 -48.05 -36.65 -34.09
CA GLY A 57 -48.26 -36.06 -35.43
C GLY A 57 -49.06 -34.75 -35.55
N VAL A 58 -49.28 -34.20 -36.77
CA VAL A 58 -48.68 -34.52 -38.09
C VAL A 58 -48.97 -33.35 -39.07
N HIS A 59 -48.17 -33.20 -40.15
CA HIS A 59 -48.32 -32.18 -41.23
C HIS A 59 -48.07 -30.70 -40.76
N VAL A 60 -47.65 -29.71 -41.57
CA VAL A 60 -47.36 -29.52 -43.02
C VAL A 60 -46.44 -28.26 -43.17
N HIS A 61 -45.62 -27.95 -44.18
CA HIS A 61 -45.31 -28.46 -45.54
C HIS A 61 -43.84 -28.09 -45.99
N HIS A 62 -43.49 -28.46 -47.23
CA HIS A 62 -42.73 -27.74 -48.29
C HIS A 62 -42.28 -26.27 -48.07
N ASP A 63 -41.20 -25.75 -48.67
CA ASP A 63 -40.28 -26.16 -49.78
C ASP A 63 -38.96 -25.34 -49.68
N ASP A 64 -37.88 -25.50 -50.46
CA ASP A 64 -37.21 -26.62 -51.18
C ASP A 64 -35.81 -26.08 -51.63
N GLY A 65 -34.88 -26.94 -52.07
CA GLY A 65 -33.67 -26.49 -52.79
C GLY A 65 -32.38 -27.26 -52.45
N ALA A 66 -32.11 -28.33 -53.20
CA ALA A 66 -30.85 -29.09 -53.12
C ALA A 66 -30.08 -29.10 -54.46
N VAL A 67 -28.75 -28.97 -54.42
CA VAL A 67 -27.84 -29.30 -55.54
C VAL A 67 -26.61 -30.05 -55.01
N ALA A 68 -26.16 -31.05 -55.76
CA ALA A 68 -25.18 -32.08 -55.37
C ALA A 68 -23.69 -31.65 -55.44
N GLY A 69 -22.77 -32.47 -54.89
CA GLY A 69 -21.31 -32.24 -54.96
C GLY A 69 -20.41 -33.29 -54.29
N THR A 70 -20.41 -34.52 -54.80
CA THR A 70 -19.52 -35.67 -54.46
C THR A 70 -18.06 -35.37 -54.02
N SER A 71 -17.50 -36.09 -53.03
CA SER A 71 -16.66 -37.30 -53.29
C SER A 71 -15.86 -37.87 -52.07
N LEU A 72 -15.85 -39.21 -51.97
CA LEU A 72 -14.86 -40.16 -51.38
C LEU A 72 -14.42 -40.13 -49.89
N VAL A 73 -14.17 -41.36 -49.39
CA VAL A 73 -13.64 -41.76 -48.07
C VAL A 73 -12.54 -42.81 -48.30
N PRO A 74 -11.67 -43.18 -47.32
CA PRO A 74 -11.98 -44.42 -46.57
C PRO A 74 -11.51 -44.45 -45.08
N ARG A 75 -12.10 -45.36 -44.30
CA ARG A 75 -11.65 -45.78 -42.94
C ARG A 75 -10.95 -47.15 -43.00
N ILE A 76 -9.86 -47.34 -42.27
CA ILE A 76 -9.29 -48.66 -41.89
C ILE A 76 -8.82 -48.54 -40.42
N ARG A 77 -9.61 -49.04 -39.45
CA ARG A 77 -9.51 -50.34 -38.71
C ARG A 77 -8.37 -50.44 -37.69
N ALA A 78 -8.68 -51.11 -36.57
CA ALA A 78 -7.77 -51.51 -35.50
C ALA A 78 -7.93 -53.02 -35.19
N PRO A 79 -6.95 -53.63 -34.49
CA PRO A 79 -7.16 -54.68 -33.48
C PRO A 79 -6.80 -54.11 -32.09
N ALA A 80 -7.57 -54.31 -31.02
CA ALA A 80 -7.87 -55.57 -30.32
C ALA A 80 -6.63 -56.15 -29.58
N LEU A 81 -6.48 -56.00 -28.26
CA LEU A 81 -7.20 -56.62 -27.11
C LEU A 81 -6.55 -57.94 -26.66
N GLU A 82 -5.85 -57.90 -25.52
CA GLU A 82 -5.63 -59.08 -24.67
C GLU A 82 -5.68 -58.65 -23.20
N ARG A 83 -5.97 -59.57 -22.28
CA ARG A 83 -6.29 -59.28 -20.87
C ARG A 83 -5.58 -60.21 -19.92
N HIS A 84 -5.06 -59.65 -18.83
CA HIS A 84 -4.84 -60.40 -17.58
C HIS A 84 -5.37 -59.61 -16.38
N ARG A 85 -5.97 -60.36 -15.45
CA ARG A 85 -6.20 -59.99 -14.04
C ARG A 85 -5.02 -60.56 -13.20
N GLU A 86 -4.89 -60.43 -11.89
CA GLU A 86 -5.66 -59.87 -10.75
C GLU A 86 -4.62 -59.09 -9.86
N GLU A 87 -4.91 -58.27 -8.84
CA GLU A 87 -6.14 -57.94 -8.11
C GLU A 87 -6.24 -56.41 -7.77
N VAL A 88 -6.08 -55.98 -6.51
CA VAL A 88 -6.27 -54.61 -5.98
C VAL A 88 -5.33 -54.30 -4.82
N GLN A 89 -4.79 -53.07 -4.73
CA GLN A 89 -4.40 -52.47 -3.43
C GLN A 89 -4.41 -50.92 -3.46
N GLU A 90 -4.79 -50.32 -2.33
CA GLU A 90 -4.81 -48.86 -2.13
C GLU A 90 -3.44 -48.34 -1.66
N GLY A 91 -3.09 -47.10 -2.01
CA GLY A 91 -1.88 -46.46 -1.49
C GLY A 91 -1.48 -45.19 -2.25
N GLY A 92 -1.84 -44.01 -1.72
CA GLY A 92 -1.29 -42.73 -2.18
C GLY A 92 -0.32 -42.15 -1.15
N LEU A 93 0.78 -41.54 -1.59
CA LEU A 93 1.64 -40.69 -0.75
C LEU A 93 2.59 -39.79 -1.57
N ALA A 94 3.05 -38.72 -0.90
CA ALA A 94 4.26 -37.94 -1.16
C ALA A 94 4.51 -37.31 -2.55
N SER A 95 4.25 -36.00 -2.67
CA SER A 95 5.03 -35.10 -3.54
C SER A 95 6.14 -34.41 -2.73
N THR A 96 7.29 -35.07 -2.62
CA THR A 96 8.45 -34.53 -1.89
C THR A 96 9.16 -33.45 -2.72
N VAL A 97 9.19 -32.22 -2.22
CA VAL A 97 10.03 -31.14 -2.79
C VAL A 97 11.40 -31.19 -2.12
N LEU A 98 12.44 -31.53 -2.88
CA LEU A 98 13.84 -31.40 -2.47
C LEU A 98 14.41 -30.05 -2.94
N PRO A 99 15.38 -29.46 -2.21
CA PRO A 99 15.96 -28.16 -2.56
C PRO A 99 16.90 -28.26 -3.76
N VAL A 100 17.07 -27.13 -4.46
CA VAL A 100 18.08 -26.98 -5.52
C VAL A 100 19.41 -26.58 -4.88
N GLU A 101 20.41 -27.45 -4.97
CA GLU A 101 21.79 -27.11 -4.58
C GLU A 101 22.49 -26.27 -5.68
N SER A 102 23.46 -25.47 -5.26
CA SER A 102 24.20 -24.56 -6.14
C SER A 102 25.38 -25.26 -6.82
N SER A 103 25.35 -25.32 -8.14
CA SER A 103 26.55 -25.57 -8.96
C SER A 103 27.43 -24.32 -8.95
N ASP A 104 28.67 -24.43 -8.48
CA ASP A 104 29.87 -24.10 -9.27
C ASP A 104 31.16 -24.11 -8.44
N ARG A 105 32.01 -25.14 -8.67
CA ARG A 105 33.44 -25.13 -8.36
C ARG A 105 34.20 -26.11 -9.26
N VAL A 106 35.26 -25.65 -9.92
CA VAL A 106 36.59 -26.28 -10.13
C VAL A 106 37.37 -25.42 -11.15
N VAL A 107 38.71 -25.58 -11.21
CA VAL A 107 39.70 -24.72 -11.90
C VAL A 107 39.96 -23.43 -11.10
N GLN A 108 41.17 -23.06 -10.65
CA GLN A 108 42.53 -23.63 -10.85
C GLN A 108 43.38 -23.56 -9.55
N ARG A 109 44.64 -24.04 -9.57
CA ARG A 109 45.55 -24.01 -8.40
C ARG A 109 47.03 -23.89 -8.83
N GLN A 110 47.82 -23.11 -8.07
CA GLN A 110 49.30 -22.92 -8.19
C GLN A 110 49.76 -22.22 -9.49
N VAL A 111 50.90 -21.50 -9.59
CA VAL A 111 52.09 -21.30 -8.73
C VAL A 111 52.47 -19.80 -8.74
N GLY A 112 53.12 -19.25 -7.69
CA GLY A 112 53.89 -18.00 -7.81
C GLY A 112 54.14 -17.22 -6.50
N ASP A 113 55.32 -17.37 -5.90
CA ASP A 113 55.83 -16.55 -4.78
C ASP A 113 56.66 -15.33 -5.25
N LEU A 114 57.16 -14.53 -4.29
CA LEU A 114 58.05 -13.36 -4.39
C LEU A 114 57.33 -12.01 -4.64
N LEU A 115 57.62 -10.90 -3.94
CA LEU A 115 58.77 -10.56 -3.06
C LEU A 115 58.35 -9.72 -1.82
N HIS A 116 59.25 -9.56 -0.84
CA HIS A 116 59.04 -8.78 0.39
C HIS A 116 59.33 -7.27 0.24
N GLY A 117 58.75 -6.45 1.12
CA GLY A 117 59.19 -5.09 1.44
C GLY A 117 58.43 -4.53 2.66
N THR A 118 59.12 -4.27 3.78
CA THR A 118 58.48 -3.96 5.07
C THR A 118 59.04 -2.72 5.78
N ALA A 119 58.12 -2.02 6.48
CA ALA A 119 58.37 -1.13 7.63
C ALA A 119 59.06 0.24 7.36
N PRO A 120 59.07 1.19 8.33
CA PRO A 120 58.38 1.22 9.63
C PRO A 120 57.47 2.45 9.88
N ARG A 121 56.87 2.45 11.08
CA ARG A 121 56.11 3.55 11.72
C ARG A 121 56.99 4.78 12.00
N GLU A 122 56.32 5.92 12.18
CA GLU A 122 56.66 6.86 13.27
C GLU A 122 55.44 7.13 14.16
N ARG A 123 55.71 7.48 15.42
CA ARG A 123 54.81 8.18 16.34
C ARG A 123 55.66 9.21 17.06
N HIS A 124 55.14 10.41 17.28
CA HIS A 124 55.60 11.24 18.39
C HIS A 124 54.42 11.86 19.13
N SER A 125 54.51 11.85 20.45
CA SER A 125 53.69 12.63 21.37
C SER A 125 54.33 14.01 21.58
N ASP A 126 53.54 14.91 22.18
CA ASP A 126 53.86 15.72 23.39
C ASP A 126 52.94 16.98 23.31
N ASP A 127 51.90 17.15 24.14
CA ASP A 127 51.82 17.40 25.60
C ASP A 127 51.84 18.92 25.94
N LEU A 128 51.51 19.28 27.19
CA LEU A 128 51.58 20.60 27.86
C LEU A 128 50.40 21.60 27.72
N GLN A 129 49.41 21.38 28.60
CA GLN A 129 48.94 22.33 29.64
C GLN A 129 48.34 23.73 29.30
N LEU A 130 47.05 23.86 29.63
CA LEU A 130 46.49 24.80 30.62
C LEU A 130 47.24 26.14 30.91
N ARG A 131 46.64 27.27 30.53
CA ARG A 131 46.65 28.53 31.32
C ARG A 131 45.27 29.19 31.33
N SER A 132 45.09 30.19 32.19
CA SER A 132 43.76 30.65 32.66
C SER A 132 43.61 32.17 32.69
N ARG A 133 42.34 32.57 32.91
CA ARG A 133 41.81 33.84 33.48
C ARG A 133 41.35 35.00 32.58
N ASP A 134 40.09 35.34 32.88
CA ASP A 134 39.47 36.66 33.06
C ASP A 134 39.15 37.58 31.86
N ARG A 135 37.83 37.66 31.62
CA ARG A 135 37.00 38.88 31.52
C ARG A 135 37.54 40.08 30.74
N HIS A 136 36.74 40.52 29.76
CA HIS A 136 36.19 41.89 29.75
C HIS A 136 34.71 41.84 29.36
N ALA A 137 33.92 42.82 29.78
CA ALA A 137 32.47 42.85 29.56
C ALA A 137 32.07 43.99 28.60
N ALA A 138 31.12 43.71 27.71
CA ALA A 138 30.50 44.71 26.83
C ALA A 138 28.98 44.53 26.83
N THR A 139 28.30 45.59 27.23
CA THR A 139 26.83 45.77 27.37
C THR A 139 25.98 45.20 26.23
N LEU A 140 24.98 44.38 26.59
CA LEU A 140 23.80 44.10 25.76
C LEU A 140 22.87 45.33 25.69
N PRO A 141 22.31 45.69 24.52
CA PRO A 141 21.25 46.67 24.43
C PRO A 141 19.91 46.14 25.01
N ARG A 142 19.04 47.07 25.43
CA ARG A 142 17.73 46.74 26.02
C ARG A 142 16.79 46.10 24.98
N ARG A 143 15.91 45.20 25.46
CA ARG A 143 14.77 44.72 24.67
C ARG A 143 13.84 45.88 24.33
N LEU A 144 13.45 45.99 23.06
CA LEU A 144 12.20 46.63 22.67
C LEU A 144 11.17 45.50 22.49
N HIS A 145 10.02 45.63 23.16
CA HIS A 145 8.87 44.77 22.95
C HIS A 145 7.87 45.51 22.06
N ASP A 146 7.34 44.82 21.07
CA ASP A 146 6.18 45.24 20.28
C ASP A 146 4.90 44.97 21.10
N PRO A 147 3.86 45.84 21.09
CA PRO A 147 2.71 45.71 22.00
C PRO A 147 1.94 44.40 21.87
N ASP A 148 1.90 43.81 20.66
CA ASP A 148 1.11 42.62 20.35
C ASP A 148 1.88 41.29 20.51
N GLY A 149 3.05 41.30 21.16
CA GLY A 149 3.65 40.12 21.78
C GLY A 149 4.22 39.03 20.85
N ARG A 150 4.37 39.28 19.54
CA ARG A 150 4.88 38.28 18.58
C ARG A 150 6.42 38.34 18.43
N PRO A 151 7.16 37.20 18.41
CA PRO A 151 8.62 37.22 18.24
C PRO A 151 9.07 37.59 16.82
N ALA A 152 9.47 38.85 16.62
CA ALA A 152 10.03 39.35 15.35
C ALA A 152 11.48 38.87 15.10
N ALA A 153 11.67 37.58 14.79
CA ALA A 153 12.98 36.99 14.50
C ALA A 153 13.01 35.99 13.31
N TRP A 154 11.93 35.89 12.53
CA TRP A 154 11.78 34.89 11.45
C TRP A 154 12.20 35.42 10.08
N ARG A 155 13.52 35.63 9.85
CA ARG A 155 14.03 35.91 8.49
C ARG A 155 15.51 35.66 8.18
N ALA A 156 16.29 35.09 9.10
CA ALA A 156 17.75 34.98 8.92
C ALA A 156 18.34 33.67 9.44
N PHE A 157 18.04 32.55 8.76
CA PHE A 157 18.95 31.38 8.65
C PHE A 157 18.56 30.44 7.48
N VAL A 158 18.37 31.01 6.29
CA VAL A 158 18.40 30.25 5.03
C VAL A 158 19.68 30.63 4.31
N SER A 159 20.66 29.73 4.29
CA SER A 159 21.90 29.89 3.53
C SER A 159 22.55 28.53 3.27
N LEU A 160 23.29 28.42 2.16
CA LEU A 160 24.02 27.21 1.73
C LEU A 160 23.17 25.98 1.38
N SER A 161 21.98 26.21 0.82
CA SER A 161 21.68 25.66 -0.52
C SER A 161 21.35 26.83 -1.43
N VAL A 162 22.06 26.95 -2.56
CA VAL A 162 21.81 28.02 -3.54
C VAL A 162 20.66 27.56 -4.45
N VAL A 163 19.47 28.09 -4.21
CA VAL A 163 18.30 27.94 -5.10
C VAL A 163 18.10 29.28 -5.83
N PRO A 164 18.66 29.45 -7.04
CA PRO A 164 18.42 30.63 -7.84
C PRO A 164 17.14 30.46 -8.66
N HIS A 165 16.43 31.56 -8.85
CA HIS A 165 15.15 31.69 -9.57
C HIS A 165 13.92 31.15 -8.83
N THR A 166 12.87 31.96 -8.88
CA THR A 166 11.48 31.49 -8.84
C THR A 166 11.31 30.40 -9.90
N LEU A 167 10.85 29.21 -9.51
CA LEU A 167 10.30 28.26 -10.47
C LEU A 167 9.15 28.96 -11.20
N ARG A 168 9.33 29.26 -12.50
CA ARG A 168 8.18 29.41 -13.38
C ARG A 168 7.52 28.04 -13.41
N HIS A 169 6.22 27.95 -13.20
CA HIS A 169 5.50 26.74 -13.57
C HIS A 169 5.60 26.59 -15.09
N VAL A 170 6.01 25.42 -15.56
CA VAL A 170 6.31 25.20 -16.99
C VAL A 170 5.34 24.23 -17.65
N PHE A 171 4.78 23.26 -16.91
CA PHE A 171 3.75 22.34 -17.43
C PHE A 171 2.52 22.27 -16.52
N ASP A 172 1.35 22.04 -17.12
CA ASP A 172 0.07 21.90 -16.42
C ASP A 172 -0.35 20.44 -16.27
N PHE A 173 -1.04 20.09 -15.18
CA PHE A 173 -1.55 18.74 -14.92
C PHE A 173 -2.95 18.71 -14.31
N VAL A 174 -3.66 17.59 -14.52
CA VAL A 174 -4.97 17.29 -13.93
C VAL A 174 -4.86 16.08 -13.00
N ASP A 175 -5.38 16.22 -11.78
CA ASP A 175 -5.25 15.22 -10.71
C ASP A 175 -6.60 14.55 -10.39
N LEU A 176 -6.87 13.38 -10.97
CA LEU A 176 -8.12 12.64 -10.80
C LEU A 176 -8.03 11.63 -9.63
N PHE A 177 -9.10 11.49 -8.84
CA PHE A 177 -9.09 10.67 -7.62
C PHE A 177 -7.98 11.11 -6.64
N SER A 178 -7.85 12.42 -6.48
CA SER A 178 -6.64 13.07 -5.97
C SER A 178 -6.39 12.85 -4.48
N GLY A 179 -7.43 12.48 -3.71
CA GLY A 179 -7.36 12.27 -2.27
C GLY A 179 -6.92 13.52 -1.53
N VAL A 180 -5.70 13.49 -1.00
CA VAL A 180 -5.06 14.64 -0.32
C VAL A 180 -3.93 15.27 -1.14
N GLY A 181 -3.77 14.87 -2.40
CA GLY A 181 -2.79 15.44 -3.34
C GLY A 181 -1.40 14.81 -3.28
N GLY A 182 -1.33 13.47 -3.21
CA GLY A 182 -0.05 12.76 -3.38
C GLY A 182 0.56 12.94 -4.77
N PHE A 183 -0.28 13.01 -5.81
CA PHE A 183 0.15 13.41 -7.15
C PHE A 183 0.43 14.91 -7.23
N HIS A 184 -0.42 15.77 -6.64
CA HIS A 184 -0.17 17.21 -6.55
C HIS A 184 1.23 17.51 -6.00
N SER A 185 1.56 17.04 -4.79
CA SER A 185 2.89 17.21 -4.18
C SER A 185 4.00 16.72 -5.12
N ALA A 186 3.82 15.54 -5.73
CA ALA A 186 4.82 14.95 -6.61
C ALA A 186 5.11 15.85 -7.83
N LEU A 187 4.08 16.23 -8.59
CA LEU A 187 4.21 16.97 -9.84
C LEU A 187 4.51 18.46 -9.62
N ALA A 188 3.96 19.09 -8.58
CA ALA A 188 4.32 20.47 -8.20
C ALA A 188 5.81 20.56 -7.77
N GLY A 189 6.29 19.55 -7.03
CA GLY A 189 7.72 19.41 -6.71
C GLY A 189 8.64 19.10 -7.91
N LEU A 190 8.07 18.88 -9.10
CA LEU A 190 8.77 18.76 -10.38
C LEU A 190 8.57 19.99 -11.30
N GLY A 191 8.00 21.09 -10.79
CA GLY A 191 7.77 22.33 -11.55
C GLY A 191 6.42 22.39 -12.29
N GLY A 192 5.55 21.41 -12.08
CA GLY A 192 4.19 21.41 -12.62
C GLY A 192 3.23 22.36 -11.92
N ARG A 193 2.03 22.52 -12.47
CA ARG A 193 0.90 23.25 -11.88
C ARG A 193 -0.39 22.43 -12.02
N ALA A 194 -1.09 22.20 -10.91
CA ALA A 194 -2.43 21.61 -10.98
C ALA A 194 -3.39 22.65 -11.58
N VAL A 195 -4.02 22.32 -12.71
CA VAL A 195 -5.07 23.14 -13.33
C VAL A 195 -6.47 22.67 -12.96
N GLN A 196 -6.62 21.41 -12.56
CA GLN A 196 -7.86 20.85 -12.03
C GLN A 196 -7.53 19.65 -11.12
N ALA A 197 -8.38 19.40 -10.13
CA ALA A 197 -8.32 18.22 -9.27
C ALA A 197 -9.73 17.64 -9.12
N CYS A 198 -9.85 16.33 -8.87
CA CYS A 198 -11.15 15.70 -8.62
C CYS A 198 -11.08 14.70 -7.45
N GLU A 199 -11.97 14.88 -6.46
CA GLU A 199 -12.13 14.00 -5.30
C GLU A 199 -13.57 14.03 -4.74
N ILE A 200 -14.10 12.84 -4.42
CA ILE A 200 -15.49 12.60 -4.03
C ILE A 200 -15.68 12.44 -2.50
N ASP A 201 -14.64 12.06 -1.74
CA ASP A 201 -14.64 12.11 -0.28
C ASP A 201 -14.48 13.58 0.16
N ASP A 202 -15.57 14.21 0.59
CA ASP A 202 -15.59 15.64 0.96
C ASP A 202 -14.47 16.04 1.92
N ARG A 203 -14.09 15.17 2.85
CA ARG A 203 -13.02 15.45 3.81
C ARG A 203 -11.65 15.41 3.15
N ALA A 204 -11.42 14.50 2.21
CA ALA A 204 -10.20 14.45 1.43
C ALA A 204 -10.09 15.71 0.54
N ALA A 205 -11.18 16.07 -0.14
CA ALA A 205 -11.28 17.30 -0.91
C ALA A 205 -11.01 18.57 -0.06
N SER A 206 -11.53 18.66 1.17
CA SER A 206 -11.23 19.78 2.08
C SER A 206 -9.78 19.81 2.57
N VAL A 207 -9.11 18.67 2.75
CA VAL A 207 -7.66 18.61 3.04
C VAL A 207 -6.88 19.09 1.82
N TYR A 208 -7.28 18.65 0.61
CA TYR A 208 -6.67 19.09 -0.65
C TYR A 208 -6.79 20.62 -0.81
N GLU A 209 -8.00 21.17 -0.67
CA GLU A 209 -8.26 22.60 -0.83
C GLU A 209 -7.43 23.47 0.13
N ARG A 210 -7.34 23.11 1.41
CA ARG A 210 -6.54 23.85 2.39
C ARG A 210 -5.02 23.73 2.17
N SER A 211 -4.57 22.57 1.69
CA SER A 211 -3.14 22.32 1.46
C SER A 211 -2.62 22.96 0.16
N TRP A 212 -3.47 23.00 -0.87
CA TRP A 212 -3.07 23.34 -2.25
C TRP A 212 -3.72 24.60 -2.83
N GLY A 213 -4.72 25.19 -2.14
CA GLY A 213 -5.45 26.37 -2.62
C GLY A 213 -6.36 26.13 -3.82
N LEU A 214 -6.61 24.87 -4.18
CA LEU A 214 -7.43 24.43 -5.31
C LEU A 214 -8.55 23.52 -4.81
N ALA A 215 -9.80 23.94 -4.96
CA ALA A 215 -10.97 23.13 -4.60
C ALA A 215 -11.20 22.02 -5.64
N PRO A 216 -11.25 20.72 -5.27
CA PRO A 216 -11.50 19.64 -6.22
C PRO A 216 -12.96 19.55 -6.70
N ASP A 217 -13.13 19.22 -7.98
CA ASP A 217 -14.38 18.72 -8.56
C ASP A 217 -14.81 17.38 -7.93
N LYS A 218 -16.11 17.07 -7.92
CA LYS A 218 -16.65 15.97 -7.11
C LYS A 218 -16.65 14.59 -7.79
N ASP A 219 -17.51 14.38 -8.78
CA ASP A 219 -17.62 13.10 -9.48
C ASP A 219 -16.98 13.22 -10.87
N VAL A 220 -15.94 12.41 -11.12
CA VAL A 220 -15.21 12.35 -12.39
C VAL A 220 -16.14 12.09 -13.58
N ARG A 221 -17.28 11.41 -13.39
CA ARG A 221 -18.30 11.19 -14.41
C ARG A 221 -18.87 12.49 -14.97
N VAL A 222 -18.97 13.53 -14.13
CA VAL A 222 -19.44 14.84 -14.58
C VAL A 222 -18.44 15.47 -15.53
N LEU A 223 -17.13 15.28 -15.31
CA LEU A 223 -16.07 15.70 -16.23
C LEU A 223 -16.10 14.85 -17.51
N ALA A 224 -16.17 13.52 -17.38
CA ALA A 224 -16.21 12.56 -18.49
C ALA A 224 -17.40 12.77 -19.46
N GLN A 225 -18.54 13.26 -18.97
CA GLN A 225 -19.72 13.59 -19.80
C GLN A 225 -19.52 14.76 -20.78
N ASP A 226 -18.56 15.66 -20.53
CA ASP A 226 -18.17 16.71 -21.47
C ASP A 226 -16.74 17.19 -21.12
N PRO A 227 -15.70 16.43 -21.51
CA PRO A 227 -14.33 16.78 -21.17
C PRO A 227 -13.90 18.04 -21.90
N ALA A 228 -14.46 18.31 -23.09
CA ALA A 228 -14.10 19.43 -23.95
C ALA A 228 -14.37 20.78 -23.29
N SER A 229 -15.49 20.92 -22.55
CA SER A 229 -15.79 22.17 -21.81
C SER A 229 -15.34 22.14 -20.34
N LYS A 230 -15.28 20.97 -19.70
CA LYS A 230 -15.08 20.84 -18.23
C LYS A 230 -13.65 20.54 -17.79
N VAL A 231 -12.79 20.05 -18.69
CA VAL A 231 -11.40 19.72 -18.38
C VAL A 231 -10.47 20.65 -19.16
N PRO A 232 -9.57 21.40 -18.51
CA PRO A 232 -8.64 22.30 -19.19
C PRO A 232 -7.59 21.50 -19.98
N ASP A 233 -6.88 22.16 -20.90
CA ASP A 233 -5.71 21.55 -21.55
C ASP A 233 -4.58 21.35 -20.54
N HIS A 234 -3.86 20.24 -20.65
CA HIS A 234 -2.83 19.82 -19.69
C HIS A 234 -1.80 18.88 -20.33
N ALA A 235 -0.56 18.90 -19.83
CA ALA A 235 0.51 18.03 -20.29
C ALA A 235 0.47 16.62 -19.66
N VAL A 236 0.01 16.52 -18.41
CA VAL A 236 -0.04 15.26 -17.65
C VAL A 236 -1.41 15.04 -17.00
N LEU A 237 -1.98 13.85 -17.16
CA LEU A 237 -3.13 13.40 -16.36
C LEU A 237 -2.68 12.34 -15.35
N THR A 238 -2.97 12.57 -14.07
CA THR A 238 -2.69 11.62 -12.99
C THR A 238 -3.97 11.02 -12.41
N GLY A 239 -3.89 9.79 -11.87
CA GLY A 239 -4.96 9.36 -10.97
C GLY A 239 -4.83 7.99 -10.29
N GLY A 240 -5.22 7.94 -9.01
CA GLY A 240 -5.22 6.73 -8.18
C GLY A 240 -6.56 6.02 -8.20
N PHE A 241 -7.02 5.59 -9.38
CA PHE A 241 -8.40 5.15 -9.59
C PHE A 241 -8.79 3.92 -8.71
N PRO A 242 -10.00 3.89 -8.13
CA PRO A 242 -10.41 2.78 -7.27
C PRO A 242 -10.37 1.40 -7.97
N CYS A 243 -9.75 0.42 -7.31
CA CYS A 243 -9.68 -0.99 -7.75
C CYS A 243 -11.05 -1.70 -7.66
N GLN A 244 -12.02 -1.26 -8.46
CA GLN A 244 -13.29 -1.95 -8.64
C GLN A 244 -13.06 -3.27 -9.42
N PRO A 245 -13.76 -4.37 -9.09
CA PRO A 245 -13.68 -5.59 -9.87
C PRO A 245 -14.32 -5.37 -11.25
N PHE A 246 -13.54 -5.57 -12.31
CA PHE A 246 -14.01 -5.49 -13.70
C PHE A 246 -14.93 -6.69 -14.01
N SER A 247 -16.19 -6.55 -13.60
CA SER A 247 -17.25 -7.56 -13.57
C SER A 247 -17.02 -8.74 -12.61
N LYS A 248 -18.14 -9.33 -12.17
CA LYS A 248 -18.19 -10.72 -11.66
C LYS A 248 -19.45 -11.42 -12.18
N SER A 249 -19.87 -11.00 -13.36
CA SER A 249 -21.25 -11.04 -13.86
C SER A 249 -21.28 -11.39 -15.35
N GLY A 250 -20.48 -12.38 -15.76
CA GLY A 250 -20.55 -12.95 -17.11
C GLY A 250 -21.87 -13.68 -17.34
N ARG A 251 -22.92 -12.93 -17.67
CA ARG A 251 -24.23 -13.43 -18.09
C ARG A 251 -24.94 -12.37 -18.93
N GLN A 252 -25.21 -12.71 -20.18
CA GLN A 252 -25.74 -11.78 -21.19
C GLN A 252 -27.06 -11.11 -20.75
N LEU A 253 -27.01 -9.80 -20.55
CA LEU A 253 -28.15 -8.88 -20.56
C LEU A 253 -27.76 -7.65 -21.41
N GLY A 254 -28.73 -7.09 -22.14
CA GLY A 254 -28.43 -6.45 -23.42
C GLY A 254 -27.95 -4.99 -23.36
N ILE A 255 -26.76 -4.74 -23.91
CA ILE A 255 -26.35 -3.54 -24.69
C ILE A 255 -26.26 -2.20 -23.91
N ASN A 256 -26.91 -2.03 -22.75
CA ASN A 256 -27.01 -0.74 -22.05
C ASN A 256 -26.41 -0.68 -20.62
N GLU A 257 -25.86 -1.77 -20.06
CA GLU A 257 -25.34 -1.77 -18.66
C GLU A 257 -23.81 -1.87 -18.52
N GLU A 258 -23.06 -2.16 -19.59
CA GLU A 258 -21.61 -2.47 -19.50
C GLU A 258 -20.64 -1.28 -19.74
N ARG A 259 -21.14 -0.04 -19.79
CA ARG A 259 -20.33 1.20 -19.89
C ARG A 259 -20.27 1.96 -18.55
N GLY A 260 -19.64 1.39 -17.53
CA GLY A 260 -19.77 1.92 -16.15
C GLY A 260 -18.66 1.59 -15.16
N THR A 261 -17.38 1.75 -15.53
CA THR A 261 -16.27 1.73 -14.55
C THR A 261 -15.54 3.07 -14.53
N LEU A 262 -14.96 3.43 -13.38
CA LEU A 262 -14.20 4.68 -13.20
C LEU A 262 -12.95 4.79 -14.10
N PHE A 263 -12.57 3.71 -14.79
CA PHE A 263 -11.52 3.74 -15.81
C PHE A 263 -12.07 4.14 -17.20
N GLN A 264 -13.32 3.82 -17.53
CA GLN A 264 -13.97 4.33 -18.74
C GLN A 264 -14.15 5.85 -18.65
N ASP A 265 -14.53 6.37 -17.47
CA ASP A 265 -14.58 7.82 -17.21
C ASP A 265 -13.23 8.52 -17.48
N VAL A 266 -12.10 7.82 -17.25
CA VAL A 266 -10.75 8.32 -17.58
C VAL A 266 -10.46 8.22 -19.08
N LEU A 267 -10.90 7.16 -19.77
CA LEU A 267 -10.72 7.03 -21.23
C LEU A 267 -11.48 8.12 -22.01
N GLU A 268 -12.74 8.39 -21.67
CA GLU A 268 -13.54 9.45 -22.30
C GLU A 268 -12.83 10.83 -22.17
N ILE A 269 -12.19 11.11 -21.02
CA ILE A 269 -11.36 12.31 -20.84
C ILE A 269 -10.08 12.26 -21.70
N LEU A 270 -9.38 11.11 -21.73
CA LEU A 270 -8.12 10.95 -22.47
C LEU A 270 -8.31 11.02 -23.99
N GLU A 271 -9.42 10.51 -24.54
CA GLU A 271 -9.74 10.56 -25.98
C GLU A 271 -9.95 12.00 -26.47
N VAL A 272 -10.56 12.84 -25.64
CA VAL A 272 -10.88 14.25 -25.95
C VAL A 272 -9.73 15.20 -25.61
N LYS A 273 -9.10 15.06 -24.43
CA LYS A 273 -8.07 15.99 -23.95
C LYS A 273 -6.66 15.65 -24.40
N GLN A 274 -6.39 14.37 -24.66
CA GLN A 274 -5.14 13.85 -25.20
C GLN A 274 -3.86 14.45 -24.58
N PRO A 275 -3.66 14.46 -23.23
CA PRO A 275 -2.40 14.88 -22.63
C PRO A 275 -1.17 14.16 -23.20
N ALA A 276 0.02 14.76 -23.08
CA ALA A 276 1.26 14.16 -23.56
C ALA A 276 1.64 12.89 -22.76
N VAL A 277 1.35 12.87 -21.45
CA VAL A 277 1.58 11.72 -20.55
C VAL A 277 0.33 11.42 -19.71
N VAL A 278 0.05 10.13 -19.52
CA VAL A 278 -0.89 9.63 -18.50
C VAL A 278 -0.16 8.77 -17.47
N MET A 279 -0.48 8.96 -16.19
CA MET A 279 0.13 8.26 -15.05
C MET A 279 -0.93 7.83 -14.03
N LEU A 280 -1.28 6.55 -14.02
CA LEU A 280 -2.26 5.99 -13.07
C LEU A 280 -1.57 5.13 -12.00
N GLU A 281 -2.05 5.16 -10.74
CA GLU A 281 -1.63 4.23 -9.67
C GLU A 281 -2.68 3.16 -9.44
N ASN A 282 -2.24 1.93 -9.11
CA ASN A 282 -3.12 0.94 -8.51
C ASN A 282 -2.38 -0.06 -7.60
N VAL A 283 -3.14 -0.94 -6.95
CA VAL A 283 -2.56 -2.07 -6.21
C VAL A 283 -1.90 -3.08 -7.14
N ARG A 284 -0.76 -3.64 -6.72
CA ARG A 284 0.00 -4.69 -7.44
C ARG A 284 -0.84 -5.90 -7.88
N ASN A 285 -1.99 -6.13 -7.24
CA ASN A 285 -2.90 -7.23 -7.57
C ASN A 285 -3.68 -7.06 -8.87
N LEU A 286 -3.79 -5.84 -9.42
CA LEU A 286 -4.51 -5.55 -10.67
C LEU A 286 -3.86 -6.23 -11.89
N SER A 287 -2.52 -6.20 -11.97
CA SER A 287 -1.76 -6.94 -12.97
C SER A 287 -1.50 -8.42 -12.59
N GLY A 288 -2.25 -8.96 -11.63
CA GLY A 288 -2.12 -10.34 -11.17
C GLY A 288 -3.02 -11.32 -11.94
N PRO A 289 -2.73 -12.64 -11.91
CA PRO A 289 -3.50 -13.63 -12.69
C PRO A 289 -5.01 -13.64 -12.46
N ARG A 290 -5.47 -13.18 -11.28
CA ARG A 290 -6.91 -13.09 -10.93
C ARG A 290 -7.64 -11.90 -11.56
N GLN A 291 -6.92 -10.92 -12.10
CA GLN A 291 -7.47 -9.71 -12.72
C GLN A 291 -6.89 -9.48 -14.13
N ARG A 292 -6.33 -10.54 -14.75
CA ARG A 292 -5.62 -10.46 -16.04
C ARG A 292 -6.42 -9.77 -17.15
N GLY A 293 -7.70 -10.12 -17.31
CA GLY A 293 -8.57 -9.46 -18.31
C GLY A 293 -8.86 -7.98 -18.02
N ALA A 294 -8.79 -7.55 -16.76
CA ALA A 294 -8.90 -6.14 -16.39
C ALA A 294 -7.63 -5.37 -16.82
N TRP A 295 -6.46 -5.94 -16.53
CA TRP A 295 -5.17 -5.40 -16.98
C TRP A 295 -5.07 -5.32 -18.51
N GLU A 296 -5.46 -6.38 -19.22
CA GLU A 296 -5.43 -6.42 -20.68
C GLU A 296 -6.44 -5.43 -21.29
N ALA A 297 -7.62 -5.24 -20.69
CA ALA A 297 -8.59 -4.21 -21.12
C ALA A 297 -8.10 -2.77 -20.86
N ILE A 298 -7.38 -2.54 -19.75
CA ILE A 298 -6.77 -1.23 -19.45
C ILE A 298 -5.70 -0.87 -20.49
N LEU A 299 -4.81 -1.81 -20.82
CA LEU A 299 -3.79 -1.59 -21.85
C LEU A 299 -4.41 -1.42 -23.24
N ALA A 300 -5.48 -2.15 -23.57
CA ALA A 300 -6.19 -1.98 -24.83
C ALA A 300 -6.81 -0.56 -24.95
N GLY A 301 -7.58 -0.13 -23.95
CA GLY A 301 -8.22 1.19 -23.95
C GLY A 301 -7.22 2.35 -24.04
N LEU A 302 -6.07 2.27 -23.35
CA LEU A 302 -5.03 3.28 -23.49
C LEU A 302 -4.41 3.31 -24.90
N ARG A 303 -4.29 2.15 -25.57
CA ARG A 303 -3.80 2.07 -26.96
C ARG A 303 -4.84 2.57 -27.97
N ASP A 304 -6.11 2.31 -27.74
CA ASP A 304 -7.23 2.86 -28.51
C ASP A 304 -7.30 4.39 -28.38
N ALA A 305 -7.07 4.94 -27.18
CA ALA A 305 -6.92 6.37 -26.93
C ALA A 305 -5.56 6.97 -27.41
N GLY A 306 -4.69 6.19 -28.06
CA GLY A 306 -3.48 6.68 -28.72
C GLY A 306 -2.21 6.75 -27.86
N TYR A 307 -2.17 6.07 -26.71
CA TYR A 307 -1.00 6.03 -25.83
C TYR A 307 -0.18 4.75 -26.02
N LYS A 308 1.13 4.91 -26.22
CA LYS A 308 2.10 3.83 -26.10
C LYS A 308 2.28 3.49 -24.62
N VAL A 309 1.99 2.24 -24.28
CA VAL A 309 1.99 1.68 -22.92
C VAL A 309 2.75 0.36 -22.88
N ASN A 310 3.37 0.05 -21.74
CA ASN A 310 4.14 -1.18 -21.57
C ASN A 310 3.25 -2.36 -21.15
N ASP A 311 3.44 -3.52 -21.78
CA ASP A 311 2.78 -4.78 -21.39
C ASP A 311 3.32 -5.34 -20.08
N ARG A 312 4.59 -5.03 -19.75
CA ARG A 312 5.23 -5.43 -18.49
C ARG A 312 4.80 -4.51 -17.35
N PRO A 313 4.08 -5.01 -16.33
CA PRO A 313 3.60 -4.17 -15.22
C PRO A 313 4.75 -3.49 -14.48
N LEU A 314 4.74 -2.16 -14.43
CA LEU A 314 5.72 -1.37 -13.68
C LEU A 314 5.31 -1.38 -12.20
N VAL A 315 6.01 -2.16 -11.39
CA VAL A 315 5.81 -2.20 -9.93
C VAL A 315 6.96 -1.50 -9.23
N PHE A 316 6.68 -0.51 -8.40
CA PHE A 316 7.69 0.20 -7.63
C PHE A 316 7.29 0.42 -6.16
N SER A 317 8.27 0.75 -5.30
CA SER A 317 8.14 0.70 -3.84
C SER A 317 9.14 1.67 -3.17
N PRO A 318 8.71 2.68 -2.39
CA PRO A 318 9.56 3.85 -2.07
C PRO A 318 10.79 3.58 -1.20
N HIS A 319 10.82 2.48 -0.45
CA HIS A 319 12.04 2.07 0.29
C HIS A 319 13.22 1.65 -0.60
N LEU A 320 13.00 1.44 -1.90
CA LEU A 320 14.03 1.08 -2.87
C LEU A 320 14.88 2.27 -3.32
N LEU A 321 14.43 3.50 -3.06
CA LEU A 321 15.20 4.74 -3.29
C LEU A 321 15.93 5.16 -2.02
N ARG A 322 17.06 5.85 -2.18
CA ARG A 322 17.75 6.55 -1.07
C ARG A 322 17.01 7.84 -0.67
N PRO A 323 17.26 8.42 0.52
CA PRO A 323 16.60 9.65 0.98
C PRO A 323 16.76 10.84 0.02
N GLU A 324 17.94 10.98 -0.58
CA GLU A 324 18.31 12.08 -1.48
C GLU A 324 17.53 12.03 -2.81
N SER A 325 17.19 10.82 -3.26
CA SER A 325 16.36 10.56 -4.44
C SER A 325 14.85 10.63 -4.14
N GLY A 326 14.48 11.12 -2.95
CA GLY A 326 13.09 11.25 -2.50
C GLY A 326 12.49 9.97 -1.93
N GLY A 327 13.30 8.94 -1.63
CA GLY A 327 12.82 7.71 -1.02
C GLY A 327 12.18 7.89 0.35
N ALA A 328 11.46 6.85 0.82
CA ALA A 328 10.88 6.82 2.15
C ALA A 328 10.93 5.40 2.73
N PRO A 329 11.10 5.22 4.06
CA PRO A 329 11.21 3.93 4.72
C PRO A 329 9.83 3.24 4.83
N GLN A 330 9.28 2.83 3.68
CA GLN A 330 7.99 2.13 3.58
C GLN A 330 8.02 1.09 2.43
N THR A 331 7.72 -0.18 2.71
CA THR A 331 7.36 -1.14 1.65
C THR A 331 5.93 -0.86 1.20
N ARG A 332 5.76 -0.17 0.07
CA ARG A 332 4.47 0.12 -0.56
C ARG A 332 4.52 -0.22 -2.04
N ASP A 333 4.55 -1.52 -2.35
CA ASP A 333 4.46 -1.99 -3.73
C ASP A 333 3.18 -1.47 -4.40
N ARG A 334 3.36 -0.77 -5.52
CA ARG A 334 2.29 -0.21 -6.34
C ARG A 334 2.56 -0.40 -7.81
N LEU A 335 1.48 -0.65 -8.55
CA LEU A 335 1.45 -0.72 -10.00
C LEU A 335 1.29 0.71 -10.52
N TYR A 336 2.18 1.11 -11.43
CA TYR A 336 2.08 2.35 -12.16
C TYR A 336 1.75 2.03 -13.61
N ILE A 337 0.70 2.67 -14.14
CA ILE A 337 0.23 2.49 -15.52
C ILE A 337 0.58 3.78 -16.26
N MET A 338 1.67 3.72 -17.01
CA MET A 338 2.28 4.87 -17.69
C MET A 338 2.00 4.80 -19.19
N GLY A 339 1.58 5.92 -19.79
CA GLY A 339 1.38 6.05 -21.23
C GLY A 339 1.93 7.36 -21.76
N VAL A 340 2.54 7.32 -22.95
CA VAL A 340 2.96 8.50 -23.72
C VAL A 340 2.14 8.58 -25.01
N ARG A 341 1.60 9.75 -25.33
CA ARG A 341 0.74 9.92 -26.51
C ARG A 341 1.55 9.88 -27.80
N VAL A 342 1.30 8.88 -28.65
CA VAL A 342 1.97 8.70 -29.96
C VAL A 342 0.99 8.56 -31.13
N GLY A 343 -0.31 8.51 -30.86
CA GLY A 343 -1.37 8.25 -31.84
C GLY A 343 -1.67 6.76 -32.03
N VAL A 344 -2.92 6.46 -32.39
CA VAL A 344 -3.51 5.10 -32.33
C VAL A 344 -2.73 4.03 -33.11
N ALA A 345 -2.15 4.37 -34.26
CA ALA A 345 -1.34 3.43 -35.05
C ALA A 345 -0.06 3.03 -34.29
N ARG A 346 0.79 4.00 -33.95
CA ARG A 346 2.02 3.76 -33.18
C ARG A 346 1.75 3.10 -31.84
N ALA A 347 0.66 3.47 -31.15
CA ALA A 347 0.27 2.89 -29.87
C ALA A 347 -0.08 1.39 -29.94
N LYS A 348 -0.55 0.92 -31.10
CA LYS A 348 -0.90 -0.50 -31.34
C LYS A 348 0.26 -1.30 -31.90
N ASP A 349 1.15 -0.68 -32.67
CA ASP A 349 2.32 -1.34 -33.24
C ASP A 349 3.52 -1.41 -32.26
N GLU A 350 3.80 -0.33 -31.52
CA GLU A 350 4.94 -0.22 -30.58
C GLU A 350 4.63 -0.86 -29.21
N THR A 351 4.26 -2.14 -29.22
CA THR A 351 4.08 -2.95 -28.01
C THR A 351 5.43 -3.31 -27.36
N SER A 352 5.47 -3.32 -26.03
CA SER A 352 6.62 -3.66 -25.16
C SER A 352 7.97 -2.96 -25.44
N PHE A 353 8.32 -2.01 -24.57
CA PHE A 353 9.71 -1.60 -24.30
C PHE A 353 10.14 -2.06 -22.89
N ASN A 354 11.43 -2.07 -22.57
CA ASN A 354 11.87 -2.35 -21.19
C ASN A 354 11.44 -1.20 -20.27
N ASN A 355 10.84 -1.47 -19.10
CA ASN A 355 10.64 -0.41 -18.10
C ASN A 355 12.00 0.15 -17.66
N ALA A 356 12.18 1.48 -17.74
CA ALA A 356 13.35 2.14 -17.13
C ALA A 356 13.38 1.95 -15.60
N VAL A 357 12.20 1.98 -14.96
CA VAL A 357 12.05 1.68 -13.54
C VAL A 357 12.00 0.16 -13.30
N LEU A 358 12.95 -0.36 -12.53
CA LEU A 358 13.03 -1.76 -12.12
C LEU A 358 12.57 -1.92 -10.66
N HIS A 359 11.99 -3.08 -10.30
CA HIS A 359 11.64 -3.40 -8.90
C HIS A 359 12.86 -3.91 -8.12
N GLN A 360 13.86 -3.05 -7.98
CA GLN A 360 15.13 -3.31 -7.29
C GLN A 360 15.59 -2.04 -6.55
N PRO A 361 16.52 -2.13 -5.58
CA PRO A 361 17.14 -0.96 -4.99
C PRO A 361 17.87 -0.10 -6.02
N GLU A 362 17.90 1.21 -5.77
CA GLU A 362 18.71 2.18 -6.50
C GLU A 362 20.21 1.85 -6.41
N ASP A 363 21.00 2.16 -7.44
CA ASP A 363 22.42 1.81 -7.45
C ASP A 363 23.18 2.43 -6.26
N GLY A 364 23.84 1.55 -5.51
CA GLY A 364 24.56 1.90 -4.27
C GLY A 364 23.66 2.08 -3.03
N TRP A 365 22.37 1.75 -3.09
CA TRP A 365 21.44 1.83 -1.96
C TRP A 365 21.08 0.44 -1.41
N ASN A 366 21.13 0.28 -0.07
CA ASN A 366 20.62 -0.90 0.61
C ASN A 366 19.38 -0.55 1.46
N PRO A 367 18.20 -1.14 1.20
CA PRO A 367 16.97 -0.72 1.87
C PRO A 367 16.93 -0.86 3.40
N ALA A 368 17.80 -1.64 4.07
CA ALA A 368 17.83 -1.67 5.55
C ALA A 368 18.71 -0.60 6.20
N ASP A 369 19.42 0.19 5.40
CA ASP A 369 20.11 1.40 5.89
C ASP A 369 19.09 2.52 6.20
N TRP A 370 17.82 2.33 5.82
CA TRP A 370 16.69 3.11 6.32
C TRP A 370 16.52 2.98 7.84
N GLU A 371 16.26 4.11 8.50
CA GLU A 371 15.89 4.18 9.93
C GLU A 371 14.65 5.09 10.06
N ILE A 372 13.54 4.56 10.58
CA ILE A 372 12.23 5.24 10.59
C ILE A 372 12.20 6.43 11.56
N GLU A 373 12.76 6.29 12.77
CA GLU A 373 12.64 7.30 13.81
C GLU A 373 13.35 8.59 13.39
N GLY A 374 14.60 8.50 12.93
CA GLY A 374 15.36 9.62 12.38
C GLY A 374 14.69 10.26 11.16
N PHE A 375 14.06 9.47 10.28
CA PHE A 375 13.32 9.98 9.13
C PHE A 375 12.06 10.76 9.54
N VAL A 376 11.25 10.23 10.46
CA VAL A 376 10.01 10.91 10.90
C VAL A 376 10.27 12.02 11.93
N ALA A 377 11.39 11.99 12.67
CA ALA A 377 11.79 13.00 13.65
C ALA A 377 11.89 14.41 13.05
N ARG A 378 12.08 14.53 11.73
CA ARG A 378 12.07 15.80 11.01
C ARG A 378 10.66 16.41 10.95
N ALA A 379 9.61 15.58 10.83
CA ALA A 379 8.22 16.02 10.91
C ALA A 379 7.81 16.38 12.35
N SER A 380 8.25 15.60 13.34
CA SER A 380 7.99 15.88 14.77
C SER A 380 8.51 17.26 15.22
N ARG A 381 9.52 17.82 14.55
CA ARG A 381 10.08 19.15 14.83
C ARG A 381 9.27 20.32 14.26
N HIS A 382 8.32 20.09 13.35
CA HIS A 382 7.59 21.13 12.61
C HIS A 382 6.14 21.32 13.09
N GLY A 383 5.86 21.04 14.36
CA GLY A 383 4.59 21.42 15.02
C GLY A 383 3.63 20.29 15.37
N GLY A 384 3.93 19.03 15.03
CA GLY A 384 3.11 17.90 15.46
C GLY A 384 3.32 17.57 16.94
N ASP A 385 2.26 17.64 17.75
CA ASP A 385 2.30 17.19 19.16
C ASP A 385 2.39 15.65 19.25
N VAL A 386 3.60 15.14 19.13
CA VAL A 386 3.94 13.72 19.38
C VAL A 386 3.71 13.29 20.83
N GLY A 387 3.47 14.22 21.76
CA GLY A 387 3.11 13.94 23.14
C GLY A 387 1.69 13.41 23.30
N SER A 388 0.75 13.84 22.45
CA SER A 388 -0.62 13.33 22.41
C SER A 388 -0.71 11.86 21.93
N TYR A 389 0.27 11.39 21.14
CA TYR A 389 0.28 10.05 20.52
C TYR A 389 0.82 8.92 21.40
N LYS A 390 1.02 9.16 22.70
CA LYS A 390 1.47 8.13 23.66
C LYS A 390 0.54 6.92 23.68
N LEU A 391 1.09 5.77 24.05
CA LEU A 391 0.30 4.60 24.39
C LEU A 391 -0.40 4.81 25.73
N GLU A 392 -1.59 4.23 25.87
CA GLU A 392 -2.25 4.13 27.17
C GLU A 392 -1.47 3.18 28.09
N PRO A 393 -1.48 3.36 29.44
CA PRO A 393 -0.66 2.57 30.35
C PRO A 393 -0.91 1.05 30.31
N TRP A 394 -2.11 0.61 29.89
CA TRP A 394 -2.42 -0.80 29.67
C TRP A 394 -1.95 -1.32 28.30
N GLU A 395 -1.90 -0.46 27.29
CA GLU A 395 -1.36 -0.80 25.97
C GLU A 395 0.14 -0.99 26.01
N ASP A 396 0.85 -0.14 26.76
CA ASP A 396 2.29 -0.23 26.92
C ASP A 396 2.70 -1.50 27.68
N ARG A 397 1.93 -1.89 28.71
CA ARG A 397 2.11 -3.18 29.41
C ARG A 397 1.92 -4.40 28.51
N TRP A 398 1.10 -4.34 27.46
CA TRP A 398 1.00 -5.43 26.49
C TRP A 398 2.26 -5.60 25.65
N ILE A 399 3.07 -4.53 25.50
CA ILE A 399 4.41 -4.61 24.92
C ILE A 399 5.36 -5.22 25.95
N ASP A 400 5.37 -4.75 27.20
CA ASP A 400 6.27 -5.28 28.26
C ASP A 400 6.11 -6.78 28.48
N VAL A 401 4.87 -7.30 28.46
CA VAL A 401 4.60 -8.75 28.54
C VAL A 401 5.32 -9.53 27.44
N TRP A 402 5.29 -9.07 26.19
CA TRP A 402 5.93 -9.77 25.08
C TRP A 402 7.41 -9.42 24.91
N ASP A 403 7.85 -8.26 25.39
CA ASP A 403 9.27 -7.88 25.46
C ASP A 403 10.04 -8.80 26.41
N LEU A 404 9.48 -9.01 27.62
CA LEU A 404 9.99 -9.97 28.58
C LEU A 404 10.04 -11.40 28.00
N PHE A 405 9.01 -11.81 27.25
CA PHE A 405 8.99 -13.12 26.58
C PHE A 405 10.17 -13.31 25.62
N VAL A 406 10.40 -12.33 24.74
CA VAL A 406 11.47 -12.45 23.74
C VAL A 406 12.86 -12.40 24.40
N GLN A 407 13.05 -11.59 25.44
CA GLN A 407 14.30 -11.56 26.21
C GLN A 407 14.57 -12.86 26.98
N ILE A 408 13.54 -13.49 27.56
CA ILE A 408 13.68 -14.80 28.23
C ILE A 408 14.11 -15.89 27.23
N LEU A 409 13.54 -15.90 26.02
CA LEU A 409 13.95 -16.82 24.96
C LEU A 409 15.38 -16.55 24.47
N ASP A 410 15.75 -15.29 24.31
CA ASP A 410 17.08 -14.88 23.86
C ASP A 410 18.17 -15.27 24.85
N SER A 411 17.93 -15.10 26.15
CA SER A 411 18.83 -15.53 27.23
C SER A 411 19.08 -17.05 27.25
N ARG A 412 18.25 -17.82 26.55
CA ARG A 412 18.32 -19.28 26.39
C ARG A 412 18.75 -19.70 24.97
N GLY A 413 19.09 -18.76 24.10
CA GLY A 413 19.48 -19.02 22.71
C GLY A 413 18.34 -19.48 21.79
N VAL A 414 17.08 -19.35 22.20
CA VAL A 414 15.93 -19.83 21.44
C VAL A 414 15.56 -18.82 20.35
N ARG A 415 15.67 -19.24 19.08
CA ARG A 415 15.23 -18.44 17.93
C ARG A 415 13.70 -18.48 17.77
N LEU A 416 13.07 -17.31 17.76
CA LEU A 416 11.62 -17.13 17.58
C LEU A 416 11.16 -17.60 16.18
N PRO A 417 10.05 -18.34 16.06
CA PRO A 417 9.52 -18.70 14.75
C PRO A 417 8.86 -17.51 14.05
N GLY A 418 8.90 -17.50 12.72
CA GLY A 418 8.17 -16.52 11.89
C GLY A 418 6.66 -16.77 11.75
N HIS A 419 6.13 -17.83 12.36
CA HIS A 419 4.68 -18.09 12.42
C HIS A 419 4.05 -17.43 13.66
N PRO A 420 2.74 -17.09 13.64
CA PRO A 420 2.09 -16.51 14.80
C PRO A 420 2.07 -17.45 16.02
N LEU A 421 2.59 -16.96 17.14
CA LEU A 421 2.53 -17.61 18.45
C LEU A 421 1.18 -17.31 19.12
N TRP A 422 0.52 -18.36 19.61
CA TRP A 422 -0.84 -18.35 20.16
C TRP A 422 -0.85 -18.92 21.58
N GLU A 423 -0.62 -18.04 22.55
CA GLU A 423 -0.55 -18.31 24.00
C GLU A 423 -1.59 -19.31 24.52
N LYS A 424 -2.83 -19.25 24.01
CA LYS A 424 -3.92 -20.11 24.46
C LYS A 424 -3.75 -21.60 24.20
N PHE A 425 -2.84 -22.02 23.33
CA PHE A 425 -2.53 -23.44 23.12
C PHE A 425 -1.39 -23.96 24.03
N TRP A 426 -0.79 -23.08 24.83
CA TRP A 426 0.32 -23.42 25.72
C TRP A 426 -0.18 -23.92 27.08
N TYR A 427 -1.16 -24.82 27.09
CA TYR A 427 -1.82 -25.31 28.31
C TYR A 427 -2.05 -26.83 28.24
N PRO A 428 -2.00 -27.56 29.37
CA PRO A 428 -2.32 -29.00 29.40
C PRO A 428 -3.77 -29.34 29.02
N SER A 429 -4.68 -28.36 29.08
CA SER A 429 -6.09 -28.48 28.74
C SER A 429 -6.42 -27.79 27.42
N TRP A 430 -7.23 -28.42 26.58
CA TRP A 430 -7.72 -27.81 25.33
C TRP A 430 -8.50 -26.50 25.57
N PRO A 431 -8.38 -25.48 24.71
CA PRO A 431 -9.11 -24.22 24.90
C PRO A 431 -10.63 -24.39 24.78
N GLN A 432 -11.37 -23.92 25.77
CA GLN A 432 -12.84 -23.94 25.78
C GLN A 432 -13.48 -23.09 24.65
N ASP A 433 -12.72 -22.18 24.02
CA ASP A 433 -13.16 -21.34 22.91
C ASP A 433 -12.73 -21.87 21.53
N GLU A 434 -12.38 -23.16 21.43
CA GLU A 434 -12.04 -23.83 20.19
C GLU A 434 -12.81 -25.15 20.01
N PRO A 435 -13.23 -25.50 18.78
CA PRO A 435 -13.83 -26.80 18.50
C PRO A 435 -12.76 -27.91 18.62
N PRO A 436 -13.16 -29.20 18.68
CA PRO A 436 -12.22 -30.33 18.68
C PRO A 436 -11.24 -30.27 17.51
N TYR A 437 -9.98 -30.64 17.76
CA TYR A 437 -8.88 -30.55 16.80
C TYR A 437 -9.22 -31.19 15.45
N GLU A 438 -9.86 -32.35 15.46
CA GLU A 438 -10.26 -33.16 14.31
C GLU A 438 -11.14 -32.35 13.34
N SER A 439 -12.04 -31.53 13.90
CA SER A 439 -13.01 -30.71 13.18
C SER A 439 -12.46 -29.36 12.68
N MET A 440 -11.21 -29.01 13.01
CA MET A 440 -10.59 -27.79 12.50
C MET A 440 -10.22 -27.90 11.01
N PRO A 441 -10.28 -26.79 10.25
CA PRO A 441 -9.66 -26.72 8.92
C PRO A 441 -8.14 -26.93 8.99
N ASP A 442 -7.56 -27.57 7.97
CA ASP A 442 -6.16 -28.02 8.01
C ASP A 442 -5.13 -26.88 8.10
N TRP A 443 -5.45 -25.72 7.52
CA TRP A 443 -4.64 -24.51 7.68
C TRP A 443 -4.53 -24.08 9.16
N LYS A 444 -5.56 -24.36 9.96
CA LYS A 444 -5.62 -24.01 11.37
C LYS A 444 -4.95 -25.09 12.23
N LYS A 445 -5.20 -26.38 11.93
CA LYS A 445 -4.50 -27.53 12.56
C LYS A 445 -2.99 -27.28 12.57
N ARG A 446 -2.41 -27.01 11.39
CA ARG A 446 -0.98 -26.66 11.22
C ARG A 446 -0.47 -25.57 12.17
N PHE A 447 -1.26 -24.53 12.45
CA PHE A 447 -0.84 -23.47 13.39
C PHE A 447 -1.03 -23.87 14.86
N VAL A 448 -1.94 -24.79 15.18
CA VAL A 448 -2.04 -25.41 16.51
C VAL A 448 -0.83 -26.31 16.74
N ASP A 449 -0.51 -27.19 15.80
CA ASP A 449 0.62 -28.13 15.86
C ASP A 449 1.94 -27.38 16.12
N LEU A 450 2.24 -26.38 15.27
CA LEU A 450 3.41 -25.51 15.41
C LEU A 450 3.49 -24.79 16.78
N ASN A 451 2.35 -24.47 17.39
CA ASN A 451 2.29 -23.84 18.71
C ASN A 451 2.42 -24.84 19.87
N LEU A 452 1.96 -26.07 19.70
CA LEU A 452 2.16 -27.17 20.64
C LEU A 452 3.62 -27.62 20.65
N ASP A 453 4.22 -27.82 19.47
CA ASP A 453 5.65 -28.13 19.31
C ASP A 453 6.51 -27.05 19.98
N PHE A 454 6.25 -25.77 19.65
CA PHE A 454 6.96 -24.64 20.25
C PHE A 454 6.79 -24.60 21.78
N TRP A 455 5.59 -24.88 22.31
CA TRP A 455 5.36 -24.92 23.75
C TRP A 455 6.11 -26.06 24.44
N MET A 456 6.02 -27.28 23.89
CA MET A 456 6.69 -28.45 24.48
C MET A 456 8.21 -28.27 24.48
N SER A 457 8.79 -27.75 23.39
CA SER A 457 10.24 -27.45 23.31
C SER A 457 10.69 -26.35 24.28
N ASN A 458 9.84 -25.36 24.57
CA ASN A 458 10.23 -24.14 25.31
C ASN A 458 9.52 -23.98 26.66
N ARG A 459 8.93 -25.05 27.19
CA ARG A 459 8.02 -24.99 28.34
C ARG A 459 8.59 -24.27 29.56
N ALA A 460 9.83 -24.59 29.96
CA ALA A 460 10.48 -23.95 31.10
C ALA A 460 10.87 -22.47 30.89
N ALA A 461 10.74 -21.95 29.67
CA ALA A 461 10.86 -20.52 29.36
C ALA A 461 9.49 -19.83 29.36
N ILE A 462 8.46 -20.50 28.82
CA ILE A 462 7.06 -20.04 28.79
C ILE A 462 6.47 -19.99 30.20
N ASP A 463 6.74 -20.98 31.04
CA ASP A 463 6.23 -21.03 32.41
C ASP A 463 6.92 -19.94 33.28
N LEU A 464 8.25 -19.74 33.15
CA LEU A 464 8.96 -18.61 33.77
C LEU A 464 8.43 -17.25 33.30
N TRP A 465 8.17 -17.09 32.01
CA TRP A 465 7.58 -15.86 31.45
C TRP A 465 6.22 -15.55 32.07
N ARG A 466 5.36 -16.57 32.26
CA ARG A 466 4.04 -16.42 32.89
C ARG A 466 4.14 -16.01 34.35
N GLU A 467 5.06 -16.61 35.11
CA GLU A 467 5.33 -16.28 36.51
C GLU A 467 5.91 -14.86 36.67
N SER A 468 6.67 -14.40 35.66
CA SER A 468 7.36 -13.10 35.68
C SER A 468 6.60 -11.96 34.98
N ALA A 469 5.43 -12.22 34.39
CA ALA A 469 4.72 -11.27 33.54
C ALA A 469 4.23 -10.04 34.34
N PRO A 470 4.42 -8.80 33.84
CA PRO A 470 4.05 -7.57 34.57
C PRO A 470 2.53 -7.36 34.72
N VAL A 471 1.70 -8.16 34.03
CA VAL A 471 0.26 -8.31 34.25
C VAL A 471 -0.16 -9.75 33.98
N GLU A 472 -1.23 -10.21 34.65
CA GLU A 472 -1.84 -11.50 34.34
C GLU A 472 -2.29 -11.57 32.88
N LEU A 473 -1.84 -12.59 32.14
CA LEU A 473 -2.27 -12.84 30.77
C LEU A 473 -3.79 -12.92 30.63
N ALA A 474 -4.50 -13.47 31.62
CA ALA A 474 -5.96 -13.54 31.62
C ALA A 474 -6.64 -12.17 31.44
N SER A 475 -6.03 -11.10 31.96
CA SER A 475 -6.52 -9.72 31.82
C SER A 475 -6.33 -9.13 30.41
N MET A 476 -5.41 -9.70 29.61
CA MET A 476 -5.14 -9.23 28.26
C MET A 476 -6.20 -9.71 27.25
N PRO A 477 -6.70 -8.83 26.34
CA PRO A 477 -7.63 -9.22 25.30
C PRO A 477 -7.09 -10.38 24.44
N LYS A 478 -7.97 -11.28 23.99
CA LYS A 478 -7.58 -12.49 23.22
C LYS A 478 -6.76 -12.22 21.95
N THR A 479 -6.82 -10.99 21.41
CA THR A 479 -6.01 -10.53 20.26
C THR A 479 -4.62 -10.00 20.64
N LYS A 480 -4.40 -9.66 21.92
CA LYS A 480 -3.09 -9.23 22.47
C LYS A 480 -2.28 -10.40 23.00
N ARG A 481 -2.92 -11.53 23.29
CA ARG A 481 -2.29 -12.82 23.63
C ARG A 481 -1.83 -13.64 22.41
N LYS A 482 -1.34 -12.95 21.39
CA LYS A 482 -0.76 -13.54 20.18
C LYS A 482 0.40 -12.68 19.71
N LEU A 483 1.56 -13.28 19.48
CA LEU A 483 2.76 -12.59 19.00
C LEU A 483 3.07 -13.02 17.57
N GLU A 484 3.44 -12.08 16.71
CA GLU A 484 3.85 -12.33 15.33
C GLU A 484 5.20 -11.66 15.08
N TRP A 485 6.28 -12.38 15.38
CA TRP A 485 7.66 -11.87 15.27
C TRP A 485 8.13 -11.88 13.82
N GLN A 486 8.26 -10.69 13.23
CA GLN A 486 8.73 -10.44 11.87
C GLN A 486 9.94 -9.49 11.85
N ALA A 487 10.70 -9.42 12.96
CA ALA A 487 11.93 -8.65 13.05
C ALA A 487 13.19 -9.45 12.65
N GLY A 488 13.07 -10.77 12.44
CA GLY A 488 14.19 -11.65 12.13
C GLY A 488 15.04 -11.98 13.34
N HIS A 489 16.30 -12.36 13.09
CA HIS A 489 17.31 -12.71 14.10
C HIS A 489 18.65 -12.08 13.79
N ASP A 490 18.96 -12.00 12.50
CA ASP A 490 20.16 -11.43 11.93
C ASP A 490 19.70 -10.43 10.83
N ASP A 491 20.47 -9.38 10.56
CA ASP A 491 20.25 -8.45 9.45
C ASP A 491 20.86 -8.98 8.13
N GLU A 492 20.67 -8.27 7.02
CA GLU A 492 21.29 -8.64 5.73
C GLU A 492 22.83 -8.56 5.72
N HIS A 493 23.45 -7.91 6.71
CA HIS A 493 24.89 -7.90 6.91
C HIS A 493 25.37 -9.05 7.82
N GLY A 494 24.45 -9.84 8.39
CA GLY A 494 24.74 -10.92 9.35
C GLY A 494 24.91 -10.46 10.81
N ASN A 495 24.62 -9.20 11.13
CA ASN A 495 24.61 -8.71 12.51
C ASN A 495 23.36 -9.21 13.26
N ARG A 496 23.51 -9.56 14.53
CA ARG A 496 22.41 -9.99 15.39
C ARG A 496 21.42 -8.84 15.63
N VAL A 497 20.15 -9.02 15.25
CA VAL A 497 19.05 -8.09 15.55
C VAL A 497 18.76 -8.14 17.06
N PRO A 498 18.63 -6.99 17.77
CA PRO A 498 18.33 -6.98 19.20
C PRO A 498 17.00 -7.66 19.53
N TYR A 499 17.00 -8.51 20.56
CA TYR A 499 15.86 -9.33 20.97
C TYR A 499 15.00 -8.64 22.05
N SER A 500 14.72 -7.36 21.81
CA SER A 500 13.76 -6.57 22.58
C SER A 500 12.73 -5.94 21.62
N MET A 501 11.51 -5.73 22.12
CA MET A 501 10.49 -4.89 21.51
C MET A 501 10.76 -3.39 21.74
N ARG A 502 11.61 -3.02 22.70
CA ARG A 502 11.96 -1.64 23.08
C ARG A 502 13.20 -1.10 22.37
N GLU A 503 13.83 -1.89 21.50
CA GLU A 503 15.05 -1.51 20.76
C GLU A 503 14.81 -1.72 19.26
N ASP A 504 14.83 -0.67 18.45
CA ASP A 504 14.76 -0.72 16.98
C ASP A 504 13.59 -1.56 16.40
N LYS A 505 12.41 -1.54 17.04
CA LYS A 505 11.20 -2.23 16.56
C LYS A 505 10.02 -1.29 16.27
N LEU A 506 9.34 -1.58 15.17
CA LEU A 506 7.94 -1.18 14.99
C LEU A 506 7.02 -2.28 15.52
N VAL A 507 6.09 -1.87 16.38
CA VAL A 507 5.01 -2.74 16.87
C VAL A 507 3.69 -2.35 16.18
N GLN A 508 2.85 -3.33 15.89
CA GLN A 508 1.52 -3.11 15.30
C GLN A 508 0.46 -3.97 15.98
N PHE A 509 -0.54 -3.30 16.51
CA PHE A 509 -1.70 -3.91 17.13
C PHE A 509 -2.73 -4.31 16.06
N ARG A 510 -2.84 -5.61 15.78
CA ARG A 510 -3.70 -6.16 14.73
C ARG A 510 -4.81 -7.04 15.34
N PRO A 511 -5.94 -7.29 14.63
CA PRO A 511 -6.92 -8.30 15.05
C PRO A 511 -6.33 -9.72 15.10
N SER A 512 -5.27 -9.99 14.33
CA SER A 512 -4.55 -11.27 14.30
C SER A 512 -3.59 -11.48 15.47
N GLY A 513 -3.07 -10.40 16.06
CA GLY A 513 -2.02 -10.44 17.07
C GLY A 513 -1.30 -9.09 17.26
N ILE A 514 -0.31 -9.08 18.15
CA ILE A 514 0.72 -8.04 18.19
C ILE A 514 1.83 -8.46 17.22
N ARG A 515 2.01 -7.69 16.15
CA ARG A 515 3.07 -7.92 15.16
C ARG A 515 4.27 -7.03 15.48
N VAL A 516 5.48 -7.60 15.36
CA VAL A 516 6.75 -6.89 15.61
C VAL A 516 7.60 -6.96 14.36
N LYS A 517 8.17 -5.82 13.94
CA LYS A 517 9.12 -5.71 12.82
C LYS A 517 10.34 -4.89 13.25
N ARG A 518 11.45 -4.99 12.50
CA ARG A 518 12.55 -4.01 12.60
C ARG A 518 12.00 -2.60 12.30
N ALA A 519 12.59 -1.58 12.91
CA ALA A 519 12.26 -0.17 12.67
C ALA A 519 13.00 0.42 11.46
N ASN A 520 13.45 -0.43 10.52
CA ASN A 520 14.12 0.02 9.31
C ASN A 520 13.13 0.55 8.27
N TRP A 521 12.03 -0.18 7.99
CA TRP A 521 10.94 0.35 7.15
C TRP A 521 9.55 -0.08 7.60
N ALA A 522 8.59 0.83 7.44
CA ALA A 522 7.19 0.56 7.72
C ALA A 522 6.59 -0.41 6.68
N PRO A 523 5.70 -1.34 7.09
CA PRO A 523 4.81 -1.98 6.11
C PRO A 523 3.80 -0.97 5.58
N ALA A 524 3.27 -1.21 4.37
CA ALA A 524 2.19 -0.41 3.78
C ALA A 524 1.08 -0.08 4.80
N LEU A 525 0.72 1.19 4.86
CA LEU A 525 -0.12 1.78 5.90
C LEU A 525 -1.60 1.35 5.79
N VAL A 526 -1.99 0.28 6.49
CA VAL A 526 -3.41 -0.14 6.63
C VAL A 526 -4.08 0.73 7.69
N ALA A 527 -4.34 1.96 7.31
CA ALA A 527 -4.19 3.09 8.21
C ALA A 527 -5.31 3.29 9.26
N MET A 528 -6.53 2.78 9.02
CA MET A 528 -7.65 2.97 9.95
C MET A 528 -7.53 2.24 11.30
N ASN A 529 -6.76 1.14 11.39
CA ASN A 529 -6.78 0.25 12.57
C ASN A 529 -5.42 -0.35 12.96
N GLN A 530 -4.32 0.02 12.29
CA GLN A 530 -3.01 -0.65 12.43
C GLN A 530 -1.83 0.32 12.44
N THR A 531 -2.03 1.55 12.95
CA THR A 531 -0.99 2.58 13.10
C THR A 531 0.24 2.02 13.80
N SER A 532 1.42 2.27 13.21
CA SER A 532 2.68 1.77 13.74
C SER A 532 3.06 2.46 15.06
N ILE A 533 3.61 1.66 15.97
CA ILE A 533 4.03 2.06 17.31
C ILE A 533 5.56 2.04 17.36
N LEU A 534 6.16 3.17 17.74
CA LEU A 534 7.56 3.26 18.15
C LEU A 534 7.64 2.80 19.61
N ALA A 535 7.86 1.50 19.81
CA ALA A 535 7.78 0.88 21.13
C ALA A 535 8.89 1.36 22.09
N GLN A 536 10.07 1.71 21.58
CA GLN A 536 11.14 2.41 22.31
C GLN A 536 10.72 3.77 22.87
N ARG A 537 9.66 4.37 22.31
CA ARG A 537 9.14 5.70 22.66
C ARG A 537 7.75 5.66 23.31
N SER A 538 7.21 4.46 23.56
CA SER A 538 5.85 4.22 24.07
C SER A 538 4.78 5.09 23.39
N ARG A 539 4.82 5.22 22.06
CA ARG A 539 3.88 6.04 21.28
C ARG A 539 3.58 5.51 19.88
N ARG A 540 2.47 5.94 19.32
CA ARG A 540 2.12 5.81 17.89
C ARG A 540 2.87 6.85 17.06
N LEU A 541 3.01 6.58 15.76
CA LEU A 541 3.30 7.61 14.77
C LEU A 541 2.08 8.52 14.59
N SER A 542 2.29 9.84 14.52
CA SER A 542 1.22 10.82 14.27
C SER A 542 0.82 10.89 12.79
N PRO A 543 -0.31 11.53 12.42
CA PRO A 543 -0.69 11.73 11.02
C PRO A 543 0.40 12.45 10.20
N HIS A 544 1.09 13.44 10.77
CA HIS A 544 2.18 14.14 10.08
C HIS A 544 3.44 13.27 9.88
N GLU A 545 3.72 12.35 10.80
CA GLU A 545 4.81 11.37 10.65
C GLU A 545 4.44 10.28 9.62
N VAL A 546 3.17 9.88 9.59
CA VAL A 546 2.61 8.97 8.57
C VAL A 546 2.54 9.65 7.19
N ALA A 547 2.29 10.96 7.13
CA ALA A 547 2.41 11.75 5.91
C ALA A 547 3.87 11.82 5.44
N ARG A 548 4.82 11.99 6.36
CA ARG A 548 6.24 11.94 6.00
C ARG A 548 6.64 10.58 5.44
N LEU A 549 6.13 9.47 5.99
CA LEU A 549 6.32 8.13 5.42
C LEU A 549 5.70 7.94 4.01
N GLN A 550 4.79 8.82 3.59
CA GLN A 550 4.25 8.90 2.23
C GLN A 550 4.99 9.89 1.33
N GLY A 551 6.09 10.49 1.81
CA GLY A 551 6.95 11.38 1.03
C GLY A 551 6.53 12.85 1.03
N PHE A 552 5.45 13.22 1.74
CA PHE A 552 5.10 14.63 1.96
C PHE A 552 6.15 15.32 2.85
N GLU A 553 6.37 16.62 2.64
CA GLU A 553 7.24 17.45 3.48
C GLU A 553 6.51 17.96 4.75
N PRO A 554 7.24 18.29 5.83
CA PRO A 554 6.63 18.76 7.06
C PRO A 554 5.83 20.06 6.89
N GLY A 555 4.52 20.01 7.16
CA GLY A 555 3.60 21.14 6.99
C GLY A 555 2.96 21.27 5.61
N GLU A 556 3.23 20.34 4.68
CA GLU A 556 2.65 20.34 3.32
C GLU A 556 1.17 19.94 3.28
N LEU A 557 0.66 19.22 4.30
CA LEU A 557 -0.75 18.85 4.42
C LEU A 557 -1.41 19.45 5.66
N ASP A 558 -2.54 20.12 5.46
CA ASP A 558 -3.42 20.61 6.52
C ASP A 558 -4.64 19.69 6.72
N PHE A 559 -4.63 18.90 7.79
CA PHE A 559 -5.75 18.01 8.15
C PHE A 559 -6.96 18.74 8.75
N GLY A 560 -6.80 19.98 9.24
CA GLY A 560 -7.82 20.70 9.99
C GLY A 560 -8.33 19.91 11.22
N ASP A 561 -9.54 20.20 11.68
CA ASP A 561 -10.15 19.57 12.86
C ASP A 561 -10.69 18.14 12.61
N GLN A 562 -10.27 17.44 11.54
CA GLN A 562 -10.80 16.11 11.24
C GLN A 562 -10.21 15.04 12.18
N PRO A 563 -10.96 13.98 12.54
CA PRO A 563 -10.43 12.90 13.38
C PRO A 563 -9.25 12.18 12.74
N ASP A 564 -8.22 11.86 13.52
CA ASP A 564 -7.02 11.16 13.07
C ASP A 564 -7.29 9.86 12.29
N SER A 565 -8.35 9.13 12.62
CA SER A 565 -8.75 7.92 11.88
C SER A 565 -9.10 8.20 10.41
N GLN A 566 -9.58 9.40 10.10
CA GLN A 566 -9.78 9.90 8.73
C GLN A 566 -8.44 10.35 8.11
N SER A 567 -7.61 11.10 8.84
CA SER A 567 -6.28 11.53 8.37
C SER A 567 -5.41 10.33 7.99
N TYR A 568 -5.37 9.31 8.86
CA TYR A 568 -4.74 8.02 8.57
C TYR A 568 -5.39 7.34 7.36
N LYS A 569 -6.73 7.17 7.29
CA LYS A 569 -7.44 6.57 6.13
C LYS A 569 -6.98 7.20 4.80
N GLN A 570 -6.99 8.52 4.72
CA GLN A 570 -6.58 9.29 3.54
C GLN A 570 -5.10 9.04 3.20
N LEU A 571 -4.20 9.11 4.17
CA LEU A 571 -2.78 8.82 4.00
C LEU A 571 -2.50 7.37 3.58
N GLY A 572 -3.32 6.40 4.02
CA GLY A 572 -3.24 5.01 3.57
C GLY A 572 -3.62 4.84 2.10
N ASN A 573 -4.61 5.60 1.63
CA ASN A 573 -5.02 5.62 0.22
C ASN A 573 -4.00 6.34 -0.66
N ALA A 574 -3.51 7.51 -0.23
CA ALA A 574 -2.60 8.38 -0.99
C ALA A 574 -1.41 7.64 -1.61
N VAL A 575 -1.06 8.02 -2.84
CA VAL A 575 0.19 7.61 -3.50
C VAL A 575 1.41 8.12 -2.72
N ASN A 576 2.55 7.46 -2.86
CA ASN A 576 3.80 7.95 -2.27
C ASN A 576 4.46 8.96 -3.20
N VAL A 577 4.70 10.18 -2.70
CA VAL A 577 5.21 11.33 -3.45
C VAL A 577 6.54 11.03 -4.14
N GLY A 578 7.49 10.44 -3.42
CA GLY A 578 8.82 10.11 -3.95
C GLY A 578 8.80 9.07 -5.06
N ALA A 579 8.04 7.99 -4.85
CA ALA A 579 7.85 6.96 -5.87
C ALA A 579 7.17 7.50 -7.14
N VAL A 580 6.20 8.41 -7.00
CA VAL A 580 5.59 9.10 -8.16
C VAL A 580 6.61 9.99 -8.89
N ARG A 581 7.39 10.81 -8.15
CA ARG A 581 8.42 11.67 -8.76
C ARG A 581 9.44 10.87 -9.56
N HIS A 582 9.96 9.78 -8.99
CA HIS A 582 10.90 8.89 -9.66
C HIS A 582 10.28 8.23 -10.90
N VAL A 583 9.11 7.58 -10.77
CA VAL A 583 8.47 6.88 -11.90
C VAL A 583 8.14 7.82 -13.06
N LEU A 584 7.65 9.05 -12.77
CA LEU A 584 7.40 10.04 -13.82
C LEU A 584 8.69 10.50 -14.49
N ARG A 585 9.74 10.79 -13.72
CA ARG A 585 11.04 11.25 -14.24
C ARG A 585 11.68 10.23 -15.19
N GLU A 586 11.78 8.98 -14.77
CA GLU A 586 12.38 7.92 -15.59
C GLU A 586 11.53 7.60 -16.83
N PHE A 587 10.20 7.66 -16.72
CA PHE A 587 9.31 7.47 -17.87
C PHE A 587 9.43 8.59 -18.92
N VAL A 588 9.52 9.85 -18.47
CA VAL A 588 9.75 11.02 -19.34
C VAL A 588 11.13 10.96 -19.98
N TRP A 589 12.17 10.54 -19.25
CA TRP A 589 13.52 10.33 -19.81
C TRP A 589 13.56 9.25 -20.89
N GLN A 590 12.88 8.13 -20.62
CA GLN A 590 12.79 6.99 -21.54
C GLN A 590 12.09 7.37 -22.85
N ASN A 591 10.98 8.12 -22.77
CA ASN A 591 10.16 8.53 -23.92
C ASN A 591 10.46 9.98 -24.37
N ARG A 592 11.66 10.51 -24.06
CA ARG A 592 12.06 11.89 -24.37
C ARG A 592 11.92 12.26 -25.85
N ASP A 593 12.13 11.31 -26.75
CA ASP A 593 12.10 11.57 -28.19
C ASP A 593 10.65 11.76 -28.66
N ASP A 594 9.71 10.91 -28.20
CA ASP A 594 8.27 11.11 -28.40
C ASP A 594 7.76 12.43 -27.80
N LEU A 595 8.28 12.84 -26.63
CA LEU A 595 7.90 14.09 -25.97
C LEU A 595 8.54 15.34 -26.61
N ARG A 596 9.71 15.21 -27.24
CA ARG A 596 10.34 16.25 -28.06
C ARG A 596 9.58 16.49 -29.37
N ASP A 597 8.90 15.47 -29.91
CA ASP A 597 8.06 15.58 -31.10
C ASP A 597 6.56 15.86 -30.79
N ALA A 598 6.15 15.81 -29.53
CA ALA A 598 4.78 16.06 -29.07
C ALA A 598 4.30 17.53 -29.24
N ASP A 599 3.18 17.90 -28.62
CA ASP A 599 2.73 19.28 -28.57
C ASP A 599 3.58 20.14 -27.62
N GLN A 600 3.15 21.38 -27.41
CA GLN A 600 3.81 22.34 -26.52
C GLN A 600 3.91 21.81 -25.08
N GLY A 601 2.86 21.18 -24.55
CA GLY A 601 2.84 20.63 -23.19
C GLY A 601 3.80 19.46 -22.98
N GLY A 602 3.94 18.58 -23.98
CA GLY A 602 4.93 17.50 -23.95
C GLY A 602 6.38 18.01 -23.96
N LYS A 603 6.64 19.05 -24.77
CA LYS A 603 7.95 19.73 -24.85
C LYS A 603 8.29 20.46 -23.56
N GLU A 604 7.30 21.16 -22.99
CA GLU A 604 7.39 21.85 -21.71
C GLU A 604 7.68 20.86 -20.56
N LEU A 605 6.92 19.76 -20.47
CA LEU A 605 7.16 18.69 -19.48
C LEU A 605 8.60 18.17 -19.53
N PHE A 606 9.12 17.84 -20.72
CA PHE A 606 10.50 17.39 -20.85
C PHE A 606 11.51 18.46 -20.41
N ALA A 607 11.36 19.70 -20.90
CA ALA A 607 12.26 20.80 -20.55
C ALA A 607 12.21 21.20 -19.06
N THR A 608 11.10 20.93 -18.37
CA THR A 608 10.97 21.17 -16.92
C THR A 608 11.78 20.17 -16.11
N LEU A 609 11.67 18.88 -16.45
CA LEU A 609 12.32 17.80 -15.71
C LEU A 609 13.83 17.69 -16.04
N PHE A 610 14.24 18.18 -17.22
CA PHE A 610 15.60 18.09 -17.75
C PHE A 610 16.06 19.43 -18.34
N PRO A 611 16.21 20.50 -17.53
CA PRO A 611 16.51 21.85 -18.02
C PRO A 611 17.94 22.02 -18.57
N ASP A 612 18.88 21.17 -18.11
CA ASP A 612 20.28 21.17 -18.57
C ASP A 612 20.48 20.36 -19.87
N GLU A 613 19.47 19.60 -20.31
CA GLU A 613 19.51 18.90 -21.60
C GLU A 613 19.32 19.91 -22.73
N PRO A 614 20.27 20.02 -23.69
CA PRO A 614 20.07 20.88 -24.83
C PRO A 614 18.88 20.36 -25.66
N ALA A 615 17.99 21.28 -26.05
CA ALA A 615 17.02 21.03 -27.11
C ALA A 615 17.77 20.85 -28.43
N GLU A 616 18.24 19.61 -28.67
CA GLU A 616 19.21 19.33 -29.72
C GLU A 616 18.62 19.59 -31.11
N ARG A 617 19.41 20.25 -31.95
CA ARG A 617 18.88 21.00 -33.10
C ARG A 617 18.26 20.11 -34.16
N GLN A 618 17.16 20.59 -34.74
CA GLN A 618 16.69 20.24 -36.09
C GLN A 618 17.75 20.57 -37.17
N ARG A 619 18.85 19.80 -37.24
CA ARG A 619 19.95 19.97 -38.21
C ARG A 619 20.63 18.65 -38.60
N ARG A 620 19.86 17.72 -39.16
CA ARG A 620 20.28 16.74 -40.20
C ARG A 620 19.02 16.14 -40.83
N GLY A 621 18.92 16.17 -42.16
CA GLY A 621 17.72 15.73 -42.90
C GLY A 621 17.36 16.58 -44.13
N ALA A 622 17.91 17.79 -44.27
CA ALA A 622 17.65 18.68 -45.41
C ALA A 622 18.94 19.37 -45.92
N ALA A 623 20.01 18.59 -46.15
CA ALA A 623 21.19 18.98 -46.94
C ALA A 623 22.21 17.83 -47.06
N CYS A 624 21.94 16.82 -47.90
CA CYS A 624 22.95 16.12 -48.72
C CYS A 624 22.24 15.23 -49.75
#